data_AF-A0A2E6KUW7-F1
#
_entry.id   AF-A0A2E6KUW7-F1
#
_cell.length_a   1.000
_cell.length_b   1.000
_cell.length_c   1.000
_cell.angle_alpha   90.00
_cell.angle_beta   90.00
_cell.angle_gamma   90.00
#
_symmetry.space_group_name_H-M   'P 1'
#
loop_
_entity.id
_entity.type
_entity.pdbx_description
1 polymer ?
#
loop_
_entity_poly.entity_id
_entity_poly.type
_entity_poly.pdbx_seq_one_letter_code
_entity_poly.pdbx_strand_id
1 'polypeptide(L)' 'MGKIQTRFIFVTGGVVSSLGKGIASASIGALLESRGLTVTILKLDPYINLDPGTMSP' A
#
# COMPACT_ATOMS: atom_id res chain seq x y z
N MET A 1 -2.02 -28.71 -10.60
CA MET A 1 -2.11 -27.52 -9.72
C MET A 1 -2.64 -26.34 -10.54
N GLY A 2 -3.74 -25.71 -10.13
CA GLY A 2 -4.20 -24.48 -10.78
C GLY A 2 -3.19 -23.35 -10.57
N LYS A 3 -2.94 -22.54 -11.61
CA LYS A 3 -2.04 -21.39 -11.53
C LYS A 3 -2.63 -20.37 -10.55
N ILE A 4 -1.97 -20.14 -9.41
CA ILE A 4 -2.36 -19.08 -8.46
C ILE A 4 -2.02 -17.75 -9.11
N GLN A 5 -3.02 -16.95 -9.44
CA GLN A 5 -2.83 -15.59 -9.93
C GLN A 5 -2.72 -14.62 -8.74
N THR A 6 -1.72 -13.74 -8.78
CA THR A 6 -1.57 -12.65 -7.81
C THR A 6 -2.75 -11.70 -7.91
N ARG A 7 -3.39 -11.39 -6.78
CA ARG A 7 -4.49 -10.43 -6.70
C ARG A 7 -3.95 -9.06 -6.34
N PHE A 8 -4.55 -8.02 -6.91
CA PHE A 8 -4.19 -6.62 -6.66
C PHE A 8 -5.35 -5.90 -5.98
N ILE A 9 -5.05 -5.15 -4.93
CA ILE A 9 -6.00 -4.27 -4.24
C ILE A 9 -5.46 -2.85 -4.36
N PHE A 10 -6.22 -1.96 -5.01
CA PHE A 10 -5.88 -0.55 -5.13
C PHE A 10 -6.55 0.25 -4.01
N VAL A 11 -5.75 1.00 -3.25
CA VAL A 11 -6.25 1.88 -2.20
C VAL A 11 -6.12 3.33 -2.65
N THR A 12 -7.25 4.01 -2.80
CA THR A 12 -7.33 5.43 -3.20
C THR A 12 -7.84 6.30 -2.05
N GLY A 13 -7.81 7.62 -2.22
CA GLY A 13 -8.30 8.58 -1.23
C GLY A 13 -9.05 9.72 -1.86
N GLY A 14 -10.16 10.13 -1.25
CA GLY A 14 -10.94 11.29 -1.65
C GLY A 14 -11.03 12.34 -0.55
N VAL A 15 -11.60 13.51 -0.91
CA VAL A 15 -11.88 14.66 -0.04
C VAL A 15 -10.63 15.37 0.49
N VAL A 16 -9.86 14.75 1.39
CA VAL A 16 -8.67 15.36 2.00
C VAL A 16 -7.52 14.38 2.16
N SER A 17 -6.30 14.91 2.25
CA SER A 17 -5.10 14.15 2.62
C SER A 17 -5.01 13.94 4.14
N SER A 18 -3.99 13.22 4.62
CA SER A 18 -3.77 12.91 6.04
C SER A 18 -4.82 12.03 6.76
N LEU A 19 -5.77 11.44 6.03
CA LEU A 19 -6.80 10.52 6.59
C LEU A 19 -6.26 9.15 7.09
N GLY A 20 -4.95 8.94 7.14
CA GLY A 20 -4.40 7.65 7.60
C GLY A 20 -4.49 6.52 6.57
N LYS A 21 -4.53 6.82 5.27
CA LYS A 21 -4.58 5.79 4.20
C LYS A 21 -3.46 4.75 4.29
N GLY A 22 -2.25 5.17 4.66
CA GLY A 22 -1.13 4.25 4.86
C GLY A 22 -1.39 3.25 5.98
N ILE A 23 -1.93 3.71 7.11
CA ILE A 23 -2.28 2.87 8.26
C ILE A 23 -3.42 1.93 7.88
N ALA A 24 -4.47 2.43 7.21
CA ALA A 24 -5.58 1.60 6.76
C ALA A 24 -5.12 0.46 5.83
N SER A 25 -4.28 0.75 4.84
CA SER A 25 -3.69 -0.26 3.96
C SER A 25 -2.83 -1.28 4.71
N ALA A 26 -2.00 -0.81 5.65
CA ALA A 26 -1.16 -1.67 6.48
C ALA A 26 -1.98 -2.62 7.37
N SER A 27 -3.07 -2.12 7.99
CA SER A 27 -3.98 -2.94 8.79
C SER A 27 -4.69 -4.01 7.96
N ILE A 28 -5.12 -3.68 6.74
CA ILE A 28 -5.70 -4.66 5.81
C ILE A 28 -4.66 -5.74 5.46
N GLY A 29 -3.41 -5.34 5.19
CA GLY A 29 -2.30 -6.26 4.94
C GLY A 29 -2.08 -7.23 6.10
N ALA A 30 -1.99 -6.71 7.33
CA ALA A 30 -1.83 -7.54 8.54
C ALA A 30 -2.97 -8.54 8.73
N LEU A 31 -4.23 -8.15 8.44
CA LEU A 31 -5.37 -9.07 8.50
C LEU A 31 -5.27 -10.19 7.45
N LEU A 32 -4.84 -9.87 6.24
CA LEU A 32 -4.65 -10.85 5.16
C LEU A 32 -3.49 -11.82 5.48
N GLU A 33 -2.38 -11.31 6.01
CA GLU A 33 -1.26 -12.14 6.50
C GLU A 33 -1.71 -13.08 7.62
N SER A 34 -2.55 -12.61 8.56
CA SER A 34 -3.12 -13.44 9.63
C SER A 34 -4.00 -14.59 9.10
N ARG A 35 -4.48 -14.49 7.85
CA ARG A 35 -5.21 -15.54 7.14
C ARG A 35 -4.31 -16.49 6.33
N GLY A 36 -2.99 -16.39 6.50
CA GLY A 36 -2.00 -17.23 5.80
C GLY A 36 -1.75 -16.83 4.35
N LEU A 37 -2.15 -15.62 3.94
CA LEU A 37 -1.89 -15.12 2.60
C LEU A 37 -0.53 -14.43 2.55
N THR A 38 0.23 -14.64 1.47
CA THR A 38 1.41 -13.84 1.17
C THR A 38 0.96 -12.49 0.62
N VAL A 39 1.32 -11.40 1.31
CA VAL A 39 0.94 -10.03 0.96
C VAL A 39 2.18 -9.18 0.77
N THR A 40 2.10 -8.19 -0.11
CA THR A 40 3.09 -7.11 -0.23
C THR A 40 2.36 -5.79 -0.43
N ILE A 41 2.97 -4.69 0.00
CA ILE A 41 2.42 -3.33 -0.12
C ILE A 41 3.36 -2.50 -0.97
N LEU A 42 2.80 -1.80 -1.96
CA LEU A 42 3.51 -0.81 -2.77
C LEU A 42 2.89 0.57 -2.54
N LYS A 43 3.74 1.56 -2.25
CA LYS A 43 3.36 2.96 -2.16
C LYS A 43 3.65 3.67 -3.48
N LEU A 44 2.65 4.37 -4.01
CA LEU A 44 2.79 5.26 -5.16
C LEU A 44 2.74 6.70 -4.63
N ASP A 45 3.88 7.38 -4.66
CA ASP A 45 3.99 8.78 -4.29
C ASP A 45 3.93 9.67 -5.55
N PRO A 46 3.01 10.65 -5.62
CA PRO A 46 2.81 11.46 -6.82
C PRO A 46 3.83 12.62 -6.93
N TYR A 47 4.93 12.57 -6.18
CA TYR A 47 5.96 13.61 -6.20
C TYR A 47 6.87 13.44 -7.42
N ILE A 48 7.45 14.55 -7.87
CA ILE A 48 8.40 14.53 -8.99
C ILE A 48 9.80 14.08 -8.56
N ASN A 49 10.09 14.13 -7.25
CA ASN A 49 11.35 13.65 -6.69
C ASN A 49 11.55 12.18 -7.06
N LEU A 50 12.74 11.85 -7.59
CA LEU A 50 13.10 10.47 -7.93
C LEU A 50 13.07 9.56 -6.70
N ASP A 51 13.54 10.10 -5.58
CA ASP A 51 13.61 9.46 -4.28
C ASP A 51 13.53 10.54 -3.17
N PRO A 52 13.22 10.16 -1.92
CA PRO A 52 13.07 11.13 -0.84
C PRO A 52 14.41 11.67 -0.30
N GLY A 53 15.58 11.25 -0.82
CA GLY A 53 16.89 11.62 -0.27
C GLY A 53 17.24 13.12 -0.37
N THR A 54 16.52 13.85 -1.21
CA THR A 54 16.65 15.31 -1.36
C THR A 54 15.64 16.11 -0.53
N MET A 55 14.71 15.45 0.15
CA MET A 55 13.71 16.11 1.00
C MET A 55 14.33 16.47 2.35
N SER A 56 13.91 17.60 2.93
CA SER A 56 14.19 17.85 4.35
C SER A 56 13.49 16.77 5.19
N PRO A 57 14.21 16.09 6.10
CA PRO A 57 13.59 15.27 7.15
C PRO A 57 12.67 16.11 8.04
#